data_AF-A0A1G8AA83-F1
#
_entry.id   AF-A0A1G8AA83-F1
#
_cell.length_a   1.000
_cell.length_b   1.000
_cell.length_c   1.000
_cell.angle_alpha   90.00
_cell.angle_beta   90.00
_cell.angle_gamma   90.00
#
_symmetry.space_group_name_H-M   'P 1'
#
loop_
_entity.id
_entity.type
_entity.pdbx_description
1 polymer ?
#
loop_
_entity_poly.entity_id
_entity_poly.type
_entity_poly.pdbx_seq_one_letter_code
_entity_poly.pdbx_strand_id
1 'polypeptide(L)'
;MPFGLVKALLGLRPPPPVPEHRPIERIAADLRRVRCARAGFGQGASAAKKIGARQAYDALLSQACAALGVEHRLRVVPEGMDREFERMRVEERLKELGLSF
;
A
#
# COMPACT_ATOMS: atom_id res chain seq x y z
N MET A 1 -31.79 13.53 -45.42
CA MET A 1 -31.62 13.44 -43.95
C MET A 1 -30.28 12.75 -43.61
N PRO A 2 -29.13 13.45 -43.46
CA PRO A 2 -27.87 12.80 -43.13
C PRO A 2 -27.49 13.06 -41.65
N PHE A 3 -28.19 12.43 -40.72
CA PHE A 3 -27.81 12.45 -39.28
C PHE A 3 -27.08 11.17 -38.84
N GLY A 4 -26.77 10.26 -39.77
CA GLY A 4 -26.21 8.93 -39.46
C GLY A 4 -24.70 8.88 -39.22
N LEU A 5 -23.94 9.90 -39.67
CA LEU A 5 -22.46 9.84 -39.63
C LEU A 5 -21.85 10.24 -38.29
N VAL A 6 -22.54 11.06 -37.49
CA VAL A 6 -22.01 11.54 -36.20
C VAL A 6 -22.06 10.48 -35.10
N LYS A 7 -22.93 9.46 -35.22
CA LYS A 7 -23.13 8.43 -34.20
C LYS A 7 -21.99 7.40 -34.14
N ALA A 8 -21.21 7.27 -35.22
CA ALA A 8 -20.08 6.33 -35.31
C ALA A 8 -18.80 6.85 -34.62
N LEU A 9 -18.66 8.16 -34.44
CA LEU A 9 -17.45 8.76 -33.84
C LEU A 9 -17.51 8.88 -32.31
N LEU A 10 -18.69 8.73 -31.70
CA LEU A 10 -18.89 8.78 -30.24
C LEU A 10 -18.58 7.46 -29.52
N GLY A 11 -18.36 6.37 -30.25
CA GLY A 11 -18.11 5.03 -29.69
C GLY A 11 -16.65 4.70 -29.39
N LEU A 12 -15.71 5.56 -29.78
CA LEU A 12 -14.27 5.32 -29.66
C LEU A 12 -13.66 5.96 -28.40
N ARG A 13 -14.44 6.17 -27.33
CA ARG A 13 -13.86 6.64 -26.07
C ARG A 13 -12.99 5.51 -25.51
N PRO A 14 -11.66 5.69 -25.41
CA PRO A 14 -10.82 4.67 -24.78
C PRO A 14 -11.33 4.45 -23.35
N PRO A 15 -11.29 3.21 -22.85
CA PRO A 15 -11.67 2.94 -21.48
C PRO A 15 -10.86 3.83 -20.55
N PRO A 16 -11.46 4.33 -19.45
CA PRO A 16 -10.72 5.15 -18.49
C PRO A 16 -9.50 4.36 -18.01
N PRO A 17 -8.34 5.03 -17.81
CA PRO A 17 -7.14 4.36 -17.35
C PRO A 17 -7.43 3.67 -16.03
N VAL A 18 -7.10 2.37 -15.96
CA VAL A 18 -7.20 1.60 -14.72
C VAL A 18 -5.98 1.97 -13.87
N PRO A 19 -6.16 2.41 -12.61
CA PRO A 19 -5.03 2.67 -11.73
C PRO A 19 -4.16 1.42 -11.59
N GLU A 20 -2.85 1.56 -11.83
CA GLU A 20 -1.89 0.45 -11.72
C GLU A 20 -1.80 -0.10 -10.29
N HIS A 21 -2.14 0.73 -9.30
CA HIS A 21 -2.07 0.41 -7.88
C HIS A 21 -3.45 0.50 -7.22
N ARG A 22 -3.61 -0.21 -6.10
CA ARG A 22 -4.79 -0.04 -5.24
C ARG A 22 -4.89 1.42 -4.80
N PRO A 23 -6.11 1.97 -4.63
CA PRO A 23 -6.30 3.31 -4.10
C PRO A 23 -5.50 3.51 -2.80
N ILE A 24 -4.71 4.58 -2.75
CA ILE A 24 -3.74 4.81 -1.67
C ILE A 24 -4.43 4.95 -0.31
N GLU A 25 -5.67 5.45 -0.29
CA GLU A 25 -6.51 5.61 0.90
C GLU A 25 -6.91 4.25 1.49
N ARG A 26 -7.13 3.25 0.64
CA ARG A 26 -7.41 1.87 1.09
C ARG A 26 -6.16 1.25 1.70
N ILE A 27 -4.99 1.46 1.08
CA ILE A 27 -3.71 1.01 1.64
C ILE A 27 -3.46 1.66 3.00
N ALA A 28 -3.70 2.98 3.14
CA ALA A 28 -3.57 3.70 4.40
C ALA A 28 -4.54 3.18 5.48
N ALA A 29 -5.79 2.87 5.11
CA ALA A 29 -6.76 2.28 6.02
C ALA A 29 -6.34 0.89 6.50
N ASP A 30 -5.80 0.07 5.61
CA ASP A 30 -5.25 -1.25 5.95
C ASP A 30 -4.04 -1.11 6.88
N LEU A 31 -3.14 -0.14 6.61
CA LEU A 31 -1.98 0.16 7.48
C LEU A 31 -2.41 0.55 8.89
N ARG A 32 -3.39 1.45 9.03
CA ARG A 32 -3.99 1.82 10.34
C ARG A 32 -4.53 0.60 11.07
N ARG A 33 -5.29 -0.24 10.36
CA ARG A 33 -5.90 -1.45 10.93
C ARG A 33 -4.84 -2.42 11.46
N VAL A 34 -3.81 -2.71 10.66
CA VAL A 34 -2.74 -3.63 11.07
C VAL A 34 -1.90 -3.05 12.19
N ARG A 35 -1.60 -1.74 12.17
CA ARG A 35 -0.91 -1.03 13.25
C ARG A 35 -1.66 -1.15 14.58
N CYS A 36 -2.96 -0.87 14.57
CA CYS A 36 -3.82 -1.03 15.76
C CYS A 36 -3.86 -2.48 16.24
N ALA A 37 -4.00 -3.44 15.32
CA ALA A 37 -4.01 -4.87 15.69
C ALA A 37 -2.68 -5.30 16.35
N ARG A 38 -1.53 -4.84 15.82
CA ARG A 38 -0.20 -5.11 16.39
C ARG A 38 -0.04 -4.50 17.78
N ALA A 39 -0.51 -3.27 17.99
CA ALA A 39 -0.46 -2.61 19.28
C ALA A 39 -1.29 -3.35 20.36
N GLY A 40 -2.37 -4.03 19.95
CA GLY A 40 -3.21 -4.84 20.84
C GLY A 40 -2.65 -6.22 21.19
N PHE A 41 -1.48 -6.63 20.67
CA PHE A 41 -0.91 -7.93 21.00
C PHE A 41 -0.28 -7.96 22.39
N GLY A 42 -1.03 -8.48 23.35
CA GLY A 42 -0.53 -8.77 24.69
C GLY A 42 0.40 -9.99 24.76
N GLN A 43 0.76 -10.38 25.99
CA GLN A 43 1.64 -11.51 26.27
C GLN A 43 1.06 -12.85 25.76
N GLY A 44 -0.27 -13.00 25.69
CA GLY A 44 -0.95 -14.21 25.20
C GLY A 44 -1.07 -14.36 23.68
N ALA A 45 -0.65 -13.37 22.87
CA ALA A 45 -0.68 -13.51 21.42
C ALA A 45 0.45 -14.45 20.94
N SER A 46 0.09 -15.46 20.14
CA SER A 46 1.05 -16.43 19.60
C SER A 46 2.13 -15.76 18.77
N ALA A 47 3.33 -16.35 18.76
CA ALA A 47 4.44 -15.88 17.93
C ALA A 47 4.05 -15.81 16.45
N ALA A 48 3.31 -16.80 15.94
CA ALA A 48 2.80 -16.82 14.58
C ALA A 48 1.93 -15.60 14.25
N LYS A 49 1.04 -15.18 15.17
CA LYS A 49 0.20 -14.00 14.98
C LYS A 49 1.02 -12.71 14.93
N LYS A 50 2.02 -12.58 15.80
CA LYS A 50 2.95 -11.44 15.83
C LYS A 50 3.76 -11.35 14.54
N ILE A 51 4.29 -12.48 14.06
CA ILE A 51 5.07 -12.57 12.82
C ILE A 51 4.19 -12.24 11.61
N GLY A 52 3.02 -12.90 11.49
CA GLY A 52 2.12 -12.66 10.37
C GLY A 52 1.65 -11.21 10.27
N ALA A 53 1.39 -10.55 11.40
CA ALA A 53 1.04 -9.13 11.37
C ALA A 53 2.20 -8.21 10.95
N ARG A 54 3.45 -8.53 11.33
CA ARG A 54 4.62 -7.78 10.83
C ARG A 54 4.80 -7.94 9.33
N GLN A 55 4.67 -9.17 8.82
CA GLN A 55 4.75 -9.47 7.39
C GLN A 55 3.64 -8.76 6.60
N ALA A 56 2.40 -8.79 7.12
CA ALA A 56 1.29 -8.05 6.53
C ALA A 56 1.55 -6.54 6.49
N TYR A 57 2.14 -6.00 7.56
CA TYR A 57 2.51 -4.60 7.62
C TYR A 57 3.60 -4.24 6.60
N ASP A 58 4.66 -5.03 6.46
CA ASP A 58 5.71 -4.82 5.46
C ASP A 58 5.18 -4.93 4.03
N ALA A 59 4.24 -5.84 3.78
CA ALA A 59 3.58 -5.96 2.50
C ALA A 59 2.75 -4.71 2.15
N LEU A 60 2.06 -4.12 3.13
CA LEU A 60 1.31 -2.89 2.94
C LEU A 60 2.21 -1.68 2.73
N LEU A 61 3.30 -1.55 3.50
CA LEU A 61 4.31 -0.51 3.30
C LEU A 61 4.94 -0.61 1.90
N SER A 62 5.25 -1.82 1.44
CA SER A 62 5.78 -2.05 0.08
C SER A 62 4.79 -1.58 -1.00
N GLN A 63 3.48 -1.79 -0.80
CA GLN A 63 2.46 -1.35 -1.74
C GLN A 63 2.29 0.17 -1.74
N ALA A 64 2.34 0.81 -0.56
CA ALA A 64 2.34 2.26 -0.46
C ALA A 64 3.57 2.88 -1.16
N CYS A 65 4.73 2.25 -0.99
CA CYS A 65 5.96 2.65 -1.66
C CYS A 65 5.83 2.57 -3.18
N ALA A 66 5.29 1.46 -3.71
CA ALA A 66 5.05 1.31 -5.14
C ALA A 66 4.10 2.41 -5.66
N ALA A 67 3.00 2.67 -4.96
CA ALA A 67 2.02 3.69 -5.33
C ALA A 67 2.56 5.13 -5.32
N LEU A 68 3.58 5.42 -4.51
CA LEU A 68 4.18 6.75 -4.37
C LEU A 68 5.59 6.86 -4.97
N GLY A 69 6.08 5.82 -5.65
CA GLY A 69 7.41 5.82 -6.26
C GLY A 69 8.57 5.88 -5.25
N VAL A 70 8.40 5.29 -4.06
CA VAL A 70 9.44 5.26 -3.01
C VAL A 70 10.25 3.97 -3.11
N GLU A 71 11.57 4.09 -3.19
CA GLU A 71 12.45 2.92 -3.10
C GLU A 71 12.52 2.38 -1.67
N HIS A 72 12.53 1.05 -1.54
CA HIS A 72 12.61 0.37 -0.25
C HIS A 72 13.28 -1.00 -0.36
N ARG A 73 13.73 -1.51 0.79
CA ARG A 73 14.45 -2.79 0.90
C ARG A 73 13.76 -3.82 1.81
N LEU A 74 12.51 -3.56 2.21
CA LEU A 74 11.73 -4.42 3.12
C LEU A 74 11.64 -5.90 2.72
N ARG A 75 11.73 -6.22 1.42
CA ARG A 75 11.67 -7.59 0.92
C ARG A 75 13.02 -8.29 0.86
N VAL A 76 14.12 -7.54 0.89
CA VAL A 76 15.49 -8.07 0.67
C VAL A 76 16.32 -8.10 1.95
N VAL A 77 16.11 -7.14 2.87
CA VAL A 77 16.80 -7.12 4.17
C VAL A 77 16.21 -8.23 5.04
N PRO A 78 16.99 -9.16 5.63
CA PRO A 78 16.46 -10.22 6.51
C PRO A 78 15.70 -9.69 7.74
N GLU A 79 14.84 -10.52 8.33
CA GLU A 79 14.20 -10.18 9.62
C GLU A 79 15.25 -9.86 10.69
N GLY A 80 14.99 -8.84 11.51
CA GLY A 80 15.93 -8.37 12.52
C GLY A 80 15.93 -6.85 12.62
N MET A 81 16.96 -6.30 13.27
CA MET A 81 17.09 -4.86 13.50
C MET A 81 17.15 -4.07 12.19
N ASP A 82 17.88 -4.55 11.18
CA ASP A 82 18.02 -3.84 9.91
C ASP A 82 16.68 -3.67 9.19
N ARG A 83 15.82 -4.70 9.20
CA ARG A 83 14.47 -4.61 8.62
C ARG A 83 13.57 -3.67 9.42
N GLU A 84 13.76 -3.59 10.74
CA GLU A 84 13.02 -2.62 11.56
C GLU A 84 13.47 -1.18 11.29
N PHE A 85 14.77 -0.94 11.11
CA PHE A 85 15.28 0.37 10.68
C PHE A 85 14.76 0.76 9.30
N GLU A 86 14.77 -0.16 8.34
CA GLU A 86 14.20 0.09 7.02
C GLU A 86 12.69 0.38 7.10
N ARG A 87 11.97 -0.29 8.01
CA ARG A 87 10.53 -0.03 8.27
C ARG A 87 10.32 1.40 8.76
N MET A 88 11.09 1.84 9.77
CA MET A 88 11.02 3.22 10.29
C MET A 88 11.31 4.25 9.20
N ARG A 89 12.41 4.06 8.43
CA ARG A 89 12.78 4.94 7.31
C ARG A 89 11.66 5.05 6.27
N VAL A 90 11.03 3.93 5.91
CA VAL A 90 9.92 3.90 4.95
C VAL A 90 8.70 4.61 5.52
N GLU A 91 8.34 4.36 6.78
CA GLU A 91 7.22 5.03 7.43
C GLU A 91 7.38 6.56 7.44
N GLU A 92 8.57 7.05 7.79
CA GLU A 92 8.91 8.47 7.76
C GLU A 92 8.78 9.04 6.35
N ARG A 93 9.36 8.36 5.36
CA ARG A 93 9.31 8.81 3.97
C ARG A 93 7.88 8.88 3.42
N LEU A 94 7.03 7.92 3.78
CA LEU A 94 5.63 7.93 3.36
C LEU A 94 4.86 9.10 4.02
N LYS A 95 5.15 9.42 5.28
CA LYS A 95 4.55 10.58 5.97
C LYS A 95 4.99 11.92 5.37
N GLU A 96 6.26 12.05 4.99
CA GLU A 96 6.77 13.24 4.27
C GLU A 96 6.03 13.48 2.95
N LEU A 97 5.58 12.41 2.29
CA LEU A 97 4.77 12.46 1.07
C LEU A 97 3.27 12.66 1.35
N GLY A 98 2.88 12.88 2.62
CA GLY A 98 1.51 13.16 3.04
C GLY A 98 0.66 11.93 3.38
N LEU A 99 1.24 10.72 3.39
CA LEU A 99 0.49 9.52 3.74
C LEU A 99 0.39 9.33 5.26
N SER A 100 -0.83 9.38 5.80
CA SER A 100 -1.09 9.23 7.24
C SER A 100 -1.72 7.88 7.59
N PHE A 101 -1.12 7.14 8.54
CA PHE A 101 -1.56 5.82 9.00
C PHE A 101 -0.99 5.36 10.37
#